data_AF-A0A419EP24-F1
#
_entry.id   AF-A0A419EP24-F1
#
_cell.length_a   1.000
_cell.length_b   1.000
_cell.length_c   1.000
_cell.angle_alpha   90.00
_cell.angle_beta   90.00
_cell.angle_gamma   90.00
#
_symmetry.space_group_name_H-M   'P 1'
#
loop_
_entity.id
_entity.type
_entity.pdbx_description
1 polymer ?
#
loop_
_entity_poly.entity_id
_entity_poly.type
_entity_poly.pdbx_seq_one_letter_code
_entity_poly.pdbx_strand_id
1 'polypeptide(L)'
;MDRNALNFIIDMIMFILIAALITIGLLLGLVIPTGEVPPQQKYLLQLHRHDWGDIHLYLALIFLVVLVIHIYLHWAWIKATTRKYFRSYSVLWALAITPIVLLLFIWLVYPRRQRPTEHEQSLNLKTDEVGAWRSGTFDEDAYGQRRKGQGR
;
A
#
# COMPACT_ATOMS: atom_id res chain seq x y z
N MET A 1 -19.31 -33.55 -6.39
CA MET A 1 -19.10 -32.90 -5.07
C MET A 1 -20.39 -32.20 -4.70
N ASP A 2 -20.84 -32.36 -3.46
CA ASP A 2 -22.05 -31.70 -2.99
C ASP A 2 -21.85 -30.18 -2.93
N ARG A 3 -22.90 -29.41 -3.23
CA ARG A 3 -22.82 -27.93 -3.20
C ARG A 3 -22.36 -27.40 -1.84
N ASN A 4 -22.77 -28.08 -0.77
CA ASN A 4 -22.35 -27.73 0.59
C ASN A 4 -20.86 -27.97 0.83
N ALA A 5 -20.29 -29.04 0.26
CA ALA A 5 -18.86 -29.30 0.34
C ALA A 5 -18.06 -28.25 -0.46
N LEU A 6 -18.55 -27.83 -1.63
CA LEU A 6 -17.93 -26.76 -2.43
C LEU A 6 -17.94 -25.42 -1.66
N ASN A 7 -19.07 -25.05 -1.06
CA ASN A 7 -19.16 -23.81 -0.26
C ASN A 7 -18.21 -23.86 0.94
N PHE A 8 -18.17 -24.98 1.67
CA PHE A 8 -17.27 -25.16 2.80
C PHE A 8 -15.79 -25.05 2.41
N ILE A 9 -15.40 -25.64 1.27
CA ILE A 9 -14.02 -25.53 0.76
C ILE A 9 -13.67 -24.09 0.41
N ILE A 10 -14.57 -23.37 -0.26
CA ILE A 10 -14.33 -21.96 -0.62
C ILE A 10 -14.20 -21.09 0.64
N ASP A 11 -15.04 -21.30 1.64
CA ASP A 11 -14.99 -20.57 2.91
C ASP A 11 -13.68 -20.85 3.65
N MET A 12 -13.24 -22.11 3.67
CA MET A 12 -11.95 -22.50 4.26
C MET A 12 -10.76 -21.86 3.51
N ILE A 13 -10.78 -21.85 2.18
CA ILE A 13 -9.76 -21.19 1.37
C ILE A 13 -9.73 -19.68 1.65
N MET A 14 -10.90 -19.03 1.70
CA MET A 14 -10.98 -17.61 2.07
C MET A 14 -10.40 -17.34 3.45
N PHE A 15 -10.69 -18.18 4.44
CA PHE A 15 -10.16 -18.02 5.79
C PHE A 15 -8.63 -18.13 5.83
N ILE A 16 -8.06 -19.09 5.10
CA ILE A 16 -6.60 -19.24 5.02
C ILE A 16 -5.98 -18.03 4.32
N LEU A 17 -6.57 -17.58 3.20
CA LEU A 17 -6.07 -16.43 2.43
C LEU A 17 -6.10 -15.13 3.23
N ILE A 18 -7.18 -14.85 3.95
CA ILE A 18 -7.27 -13.63 4.77
C ILE A 18 -6.29 -13.68 5.95
N ALA A 19 -6.13 -14.84 6.59
CA ALA A 19 -5.15 -15.01 7.66
C ALA A 19 -3.70 -14.79 7.16
N ALA A 20 -3.37 -15.32 5.98
CA ALA A 20 -2.08 -15.09 5.34
C ALA A 20 -1.87 -13.61 4.98
N LEU A 21 -2.89 -12.95 4.40
CA LEU A 21 -2.84 -11.52 4.07
C LEU A 21 -2.61 -10.65 5.31
N ILE A 22 -3.36 -10.88 6.39
CA ILE A 22 -3.21 -10.14 7.64
C ILE A 22 -1.81 -10.38 8.22
N THR A 23 -1.35 -11.62 8.26
CA THR A 23 -0.03 -11.97 8.81
C THR A 23 1.10 -11.28 8.03
N ILE A 24 1.08 -11.33 6.70
CA ILE A 24 2.09 -10.68 5.85
C ILE A 24 1.97 -9.16 5.91
N GLY A 25 0.74 -8.62 5.96
CA GLY A 25 0.51 -7.18 6.11
C GLY A 25 1.05 -6.64 7.42
N LEU A 26 0.83 -7.36 8.53
CA LEU A 26 1.39 -7.04 9.84
C LEU A 26 2.92 -7.20 9.85
N LEU A 27 3.46 -8.23 9.21
CA LEU A 27 4.90 -8.42 9.05
C LEU A 27 5.53 -7.22 8.30
N LEU A 28 4.92 -6.80 7.19
CA LEU A 28 5.37 -5.65 6.39
C LEU A 28 5.22 -4.31 7.12
N GLY A 29 4.19 -4.16 7.95
CA GLY A 29 3.85 -2.91 8.63
C GLY A 29 4.53 -2.70 9.99
N LEU A 30 4.72 -3.76 10.78
CA LEU A 30 5.26 -3.69 12.14
C LEU A 30 6.73 -4.12 12.24
N VAL A 31 7.17 -5.05 11.38
CA VAL A 31 8.50 -5.69 11.55
C VAL A 31 9.56 -5.06 10.63
N ILE A 32 9.17 -4.45 9.51
CA ILE A 32 10.13 -3.75 8.62
C ILE A 32 10.05 -2.24 8.86
N PRO A 33 10.99 -1.64 9.60
CA PRO A 33 10.99 -0.20 9.84
C PRO A 33 11.06 0.59 8.53
N THR A 34 10.13 1.53 8.37
CA THR A 34 10.08 2.42 7.21
C THR A 34 10.95 3.64 7.48
N GLY A 35 12.16 3.70 6.93
CA GLY A 35 13.09 4.83 7.12
C GLY A 35 14.50 4.59 6.55
N GLU A 36 15.40 5.55 6.74
CA GLU A 36 16.85 5.45 6.45
C GLU A 36 17.55 4.56 7.48
N VAL A 37 17.14 3.29 7.56
CA VAL A 37 17.82 2.29 8.38
C VAL A 37 18.98 1.65 7.59
N PRO A 38 20.11 1.34 8.26
CA PRO A 38 21.27 0.71 7.63
C PRO A 38 20.88 -0.56 6.84
N PRO A 39 21.54 -0.85 5.71
CA PRO A 39 21.16 -1.91 4.77
C PRO A 39 21.04 -3.30 5.43
N GLN A 40 21.71 -3.52 6.55
CA GLN A 40 21.73 -4.78 7.29
C GLN A 40 20.40 -5.12 7.99
N GLN A 41 19.54 -4.13 8.27
CA GLN A 41 18.22 -4.33 8.92
C GLN A 41 17.05 -4.38 7.92
N LYS A 42 17.31 -4.31 6.61
CA LYS A 42 16.28 -4.40 5.55
C LYS A 42 15.94 -5.82 5.13
N TYR A 43 16.56 -6.83 5.76
CA TYR A 43 16.42 -8.23 5.41
C TYR A 43 15.78 -8.99 6.58
N LEU A 44 14.58 -9.52 6.36
CA LEU A 44 13.99 -10.56 7.18
C LEU A 44 13.97 -11.83 6.33
N LEU A 45 14.61 -12.90 6.82
CA LEU A 45 14.70 -14.20 6.15
C LEU A 45 15.34 -14.14 4.74
N GLN A 46 16.37 -13.31 4.54
CA GLN A 46 17.10 -13.15 3.27
C GLN A 46 16.26 -12.61 2.08
N LEU A 47 14.97 -12.32 2.26
CA LEU A 47 14.13 -11.65 1.25
C LEU A 47 14.08 -10.14 1.47
N HIS A 48 14.02 -9.38 0.39
CA HIS A 48 13.86 -7.94 0.44
C HIS A 48 12.40 -7.59 0.76
N ARG A 49 12.14 -6.40 1.35
CA ARG A 49 10.77 -5.90 1.61
C ARG A 49 9.87 -5.93 0.36
N HIS A 50 10.49 -5.74 -0.81
CA HIS A 50 9.78 -5.73 -2.09
C HIS A 50 9.17 -7.10 -2.41
N ASP A 51 9.93 -8.18 -2.21
CA ASP A 51 9.49 -9.55 -2.51
C ASP A 51 8.30 -9.98 -1.63
N TRP A 52 8.33 -9.62 -0.34
CA TRP A 52 7.21 -9.83 0.57
C TRP A 52 5.97 -9.01 0.18
N GLY A 53 6.18 -7.80 -0.34
CA GLY A 53 5.12 -6.96 -0.91
C GLY A 53 4.49 -7.59 -2.14
N ASP A 54 5.28 -8.19 -3.03
CA ASP A 54 4.80 -8.86 -4.23
C ASP A 54 4.00 -10.13 -3.86
N ILE A 55 4.50 -10.96 -2.93
CA ILE A 55 3.74 -12.11 -2.41
C ILE A 55 2.41 -11.66 -1.82
N HIS A 56 2.41 -10.59 -1.02
CA HIS A 56 1.19 -10.02 -0.45
C HIS A 56 0.21 -9.59 -1.54
N LEU A 57 0.70 -8.94 -2.60
CA LEU A 57 -0.12 -8.51 -3.75
C LEU A 57 -0.73 -9.70 -4.49
N TYR A 58 0.04 -10.74 -4.80
CA TYR A 58 -0.48 -11.93 -5.47
C TYR A 58 -1.53 -12.66 -4.63
N LEU A 59 -1.30 -12.78 -3.32
CA LEU A 59 -2.29 -13.32 -2.40
C LEU A 59 -3.58 -12.47 -2.38
N ALA A 60 -3.46 -11.14 -2.45
CA ALA A 60 -4.60 -10.24 -2.46
C ALA A 60 -5.41 -10.41 -3.75
N LEU A 61 -4.75 -10.60 -4.90
CA LEU A 61 -5.40 -10.88 -6.17
C LEU A 61 -6.14 -12.23 -6.16
N ILE A 62 -5.52 -13.29 -5.64
CA ILE A 62 -6.17 -14.61 -5.51
C ILE A 62 -7.36 -14.50 -4.56
N PHE A 63 -7.19 -13.84 -3.42
CA PHE A 63 -8.28 -13.59 -2.46
C PHE A 63 -9.44 -12.85 -3.12
N LEU A 64 -9.18 -11.83 -3.93
CA LEU A 64 -10.22 -11.08 -4.64
C LEU A 64 -11.04 -11.99 -5.56
N VAL A 65 -10.38 -12.87 -6.33
CA VAL A 65 -11.07 -13.82 -7.22
C VAL A 65 -11.94 -14.79 -6.42
N VAL A 66 -11.40 -15.37 -5.35
CA VAL A 66 -12.16 -16.31 -4.50
C VAL A 66 -13.33 -15.60 -3.79
N LEU A 67 -13.13 -14.35 -3.35
CA LEU A 67 -14.17 -13.53 -2.73
C LEU A 67 -15.34 -13.27 -3.69
N VAL A 68 -15.06 -12.95 -4.96
CA VAL A 68 -16.11 -12.75 -5.97
C VAL A 68 -16.92 -14.03 -6.18
N ILE A 69 -16.24 -15.18 -6.27
CA ILE A 69 -16.89 -16.49 -6.41
C ILE A 69 -17.76 -16.78 -5.17
N HIS A 70 -17.24 -16.55 -3.97
CA HIS A 70 -17.99 -16.72 -2.72
C HIS A 70 -19.25 -15.85 -2.70
N ILE A 71 -19.15 -14.55 -3.02
CA ILE A 71 -20.32 -13.65 -3.05
C ILE A 71 -21.36 -14.14 -4.07
N TYR A 72 -20.92 -14.60 -5.24
CA TYR A 72 -21.81 -15.16 -6.25
C TYR A 72 -22.57 -16.38 -5.73
N LEU A 73 -21.88 -17.33 -5.09
CA LEU A 73 -22.48 -18.54 -4.52
C LEU A 73 -23.46 -18.21 -3.39
N HIS A 74 -23.14 -17.21 -2.57
CA HIS A 74 -23.97 -16.81 -1.43
C HIS A 74 -25.00 -15.72 -1.77
N TRP A 75 -25.10 -15.27 -3.01
CA TRP A 75 -25.95 -14.13 -3.40
C TRP A 75 -27.43 -14.30 -3.02
N ALA A 76 -27.98 -15.51 -3.18
CA ALA A 76 -29.35 -15.82 -2.79
C ALA A 76 -29.56 -15.66 -1.28
N TRP A 77 -28.60 -16.16 -0.48
CA TRP A 77 -28.61 -16.02 0.97
C TRP A 77 -28.44 -14.55 1.39
N ILE A 78 -27.53 -13.79 0.76
CA ILE A 78 -27.33 -12.37 1.04
C ILE A 78 -28.64 -11.60 0.85
N LYS A 79 -29.35 -11.81 -0.26
CA LYS A 79 -30.64 -11.13 -0.52
C LYS A 79 -31.71 -11.51 0.50
N ALA A 80 -31.82 -12.80 0.84
CA ALA A 80 -32.81 -13.29 1.80
C ALA A 80 -32.54 -12.75 3.21
N THR A 81 -31.29 -12.84 3.66
CA THR A 81 -30.82 -12.35 4.96
C THR A 81 -30.93 -10.82 5.06
N THR A 82 -30.52 -10.09 4.01
CA THR A 82 -30.68 -8.63 3.95
C THR A 82 -32.14 -8.27 4.14
N ARG A 83 -33.07 -8.86 3.36
CA ARG A 83 -34.50 -8.59 3.50
C ARG A 83 -35.05 -8.90 4.90
N LYS A 84 -34.52 -9.93 5.56
CA LYS A 84 -34.94 -10.37 6.90
C LYS A 84 -34.55 -9.38 7.99
N TYR A 85 -33.30 -8.90 7.98
CA TYR A 85 -32.78 -8.00 9.02
C TYR A 85 -32.95 -6.52 8.67
N PHE A 86 -32.87 -6.20 7.38
CA PHE A 86 -32.97 -4.86 6.83
C PHE A 86 -34.11 -4.79 5.82
N ARG A 87 -35.08 -3.92 6.07
CA ARG A 87 -36.26 -3.78 5.20
C ARG A 87 -35.94 -3.19 3.81
N SER A 88 -34.69 -2.84 3.53
CA SER A 88 -34.22 -2.24 2.27
C SER A 88 -32.86 -2.80 1.82
N TYR A 89 -32.68 -2.94 0.51
CA TYR A 89 -31.40 -3.27 -0.13
C TYR A 89 -30.39 -2.10 -0.14
N SER A 90 -30.83 -0.89 0.21
CA SER A 90 -29.95 0.29 0.28
C SER A 90 -28.74 0.08 1.21
N VAL A 91 -28.88 -0.80 2.21
CA VAL A 91 -27.80 -1.14 3.15
C VAL A 91 -26.62 -1.82 2.45
N LEU A 92 -26.86 -2.62 1.40
CA LEU A 92 -25.79 -3.25 0.63
C LEU A 92 -24.95 -2.22 -0.12
N TRP A 93 -25.61 -1.24 -0.75
CA TRP A 93 -24.95 -0.15 -1.44
C TRP A 93 -24.19 0.75 -0.48
N ALA A 94 -24.76 1.04 0.70
CA ALA A 94 -24.05 1.78 1.73
C ALA A 94 -22.75 1.07 2.14
N LEU A 95 -22.81 -0.23 2.46
CA LEU A 95 -21.64 -1.04 2.82
C LEU A 95 -20.56 -1.09 1.72
N ALA A 96 -20.96 -1.13 0.44
CA ALA A 96 -20.01 -1.15 -0.67
C ALA A 96 -19.41 0.23 -0.98
N ILE A 97 -20.21 1.29 -0.91
CA ILE A 97 -19.80 2.66 -1.30
C ILE A 97 -18.97 3.32 -0.18
N THR A 98 -19.34 3.12 1.08
CA THR A 98 -18.64 3.72 2.22
C THR A 98 -17.12 3.52 2.21
N PRO A 99 -16.56 2.30 2.07
CA PRO A 99 -15.11 2.13 2.05
C PRO A 99 -14.45 2.81 0.85
N ILE A 100 -15.10 2.84 -0.31
CA ILE A 100 -14.58 3.53 -1.51
C ILE A 100 -14.52 5.04 -1.26
N VAL A 101 -15.59 5.63 -0.71
CA VAL A 101 -15.64 7.06 -0.37
C VAL A 101 -14.59 7.41 0.68
N LEU A 102 -14.42 6.57 1.71
CA LEU A 102 -13.37 6.76 2.72
C LEU A 102 -11.98 6.72 2.10
N LEU A 103 -11.70 5.77 1.21
CA LEU A 103 -10.41 5.67 0.53
C LEU A 103 -10.14 6.87 -0.39
N LEU A 104 -11.16 7.34 -1.12
CA LEU A 104 -11.05 8.54 -1.96
C LEU A 104 -10.84 9.80 -1.12
N PHE A 105 -11.54 9.90 0.01
CA PHE A 105 -11.37 11.02 0.94
C PHE A 105 -9.96 11.02 1.55
N ILE A 106 -9.46 9.87 2.00
CA ILE A 106 -8.09 9.73 2.49
C ILE A 106 -7.11 10.12 1.38
N TRP A 107 -7.26 9.62 0.16
CA TRP A 107 -6.40 9.97 -0.97
C TRP A 107 -6.41 11.47 -1.29
N LEU A 108 -7.56 12.14 -1.13
CA LEU A 108 -7.70 13.58 -1.35
C LEU A 108 -7.03 14.41 -0.23
N VAL A 109 -7.14 13.95 1.02
CA VAL A 109 -6.64 14.66 2.21
C VAL A 109 -5.16 14.35 2.47
N TYR A 110 -4.65 13.18 2.07
CA TYR A 110 -3.26 12.81 2.30
C TYR A 110 -2.35 13.67 1.40
N PRO A 111 -1.53 14.55 1.97
CA PRO A 111 -0.67 15.42 1.18
C PRO A 111 0.27 14.54 0.35
N ARG A 112 0.15 14.65 -0.98
CA ARG A 112 1.09 13.99 -1.89
C ARG A 112 2.47 14.60 -1.59
N ARG A 113 3.33 13.85 -0.92
CA ARG A 113 4.73 14.24 -0.75
C ARG A 113 5.41 14.17 -2.12
N GLN A 114 5.25 15.24 -2.89
CA GLN A 114 5.94 15.44 -4.15
C GLN A 114 7.42 15.55 -3.82
N ARG A 115 8.22 14.59 -4.29
CA ARG A 115 9.67 14.78 -4.30
C ARG A 115 9.95 15.93 -5.27
N PRO A 116 10.74 16.95 -4.88
CA PRO A 116 11.08 18.04 -5.79
C PRO A 116 11.63 17.46 -7.08
N THR A 117 11.16 17.97 -8.21
CA THR A 117 11.63 17.52 -9.52
C THR A 117 13.11 17.86 -9.68
N GLU A 118 13.87 17.10 -10.48
CA GLU A 118 15.31 17.36 -10.70
C GLU A 118 15.57 18.81 -11.15
N HIS A 119 14.66 19.37 -11.96
CA HIS A 119 14.71 20.77 -12.37
C HIS A 119 14.57 21.72 -11.18
N GLU A 120 13.60 21.50 -10.30
CA GLU A 120 13.41 22.32 -9.09
C GLU A 120 14.58 22.17 -8.11
N GLN A 121 15.16 20.98 -7.99
CA GLN A 121 16.38 20.76 -7.20
C GLN A 121 17.57 21.54 -7.76
N SER A 122 17.79 21.51 -9.07
CA SER A 122 18.88 22.27 -9.70
C SER A 122 18.71 23.78 -9.55
N LEU A 123 17.47 24.29 -9.57
CA LEU A 123 17.17 25.70 -9.32
C LEU A 123 17.44 26.09 -7.87
N ASN A 124 17.04 25.26 -6.91
CA ASN A 124 17.30 25.51 -5.50
C ASN A 124 18.81 25.49 -5.21
N LEU A 125 19.54 24.49 -5.73
CA LEU A 125 20.99 24.41 -5.63
C LEU A 125 21.68 25.67 -6.18
N LYS A 126 21.28 26.12 -7.38
CA LYS A 126 21.84 27.33 -7.98
C LYS A 126 21.50 28.60 -7.19
N THR A 127 20.31 28.64 -6.58
CA THR A 127 19.89 29.79 -5.75
C THR A 127 20.70 29.84 -4.45
N ASP A 128 20.92 28.68 -3.84
CA ASP A 128 21.74 28.54 -2.62
C ASP A 128 23.21 28.91 -2.90
N GLU A 129 23.75 28.48 -4.05
CA GLU A 129 25.09 28.86 -4.52
C GLU A 129 25.22 30.39 -4.65
N VAL A 130 24.30 31.02 -5.38
CA VAL A 130 24.32 32.49 -5.59
C VAL A 130 24.18 33.25 -4.25
N GLY A 131 23.39 32.72 -3.32
CA GLY A 131 23.29 33.25 -1.96
C GLY A 131 24.62 33.21 -1.22
N ALA A 132 25.29 32.06 -1.23
CA ALA A 132 26.58 31.84 -0.58
C ALA A 132 27.71 32.73 -1.15
N TRP A 133 27.73 32.91 -2.47
CA TRP A 133 28.65 33.86 -3.13
C TRP A 133 28.43 35.29 -2.66
N ARG A 134 27.17 35.70 -2.46
CA ARG A 134 26.82 37.07 -2.04
C ARG A 134 27.14 37.33 -0.57
N SER A 135 26.99 36.34 0.31
CA SER A 135 27.31 36.45 1.74
C SER A 135 28.80 36.25 2.05
N GLY A 136 29.62 35.88 1.07
CA GLY A 136 31.03 35.55 1.28
C GLY A 136 31.24 34.26 2.08
N THR A 137 30.18 33.47 2.27
CA THR A 137 30.22 32.18 2.97
C THR A 137 30.38 31.01 1.99
N PHE A 138 30.87 31.29 0.79
CA PHE A 138 31.08 30.30 -0.24
C PHE A 138 32.30 29.44 0.08
N ASP A 139 32.09 28.13 0.18
CA ASP A 139 33.12 27.13 0.44
C ASP A 139 33.41 26.35 -0.85
N GLU A 140 34.52 26.67 -1.50
CA GLU A 140 34.98 26.04 -2.75
C GLU A 140 35.24 24.53 -2.58
N ASP A 141 35.77 24.12 -1.43
CA ASP A 141 36.12 22.74 -1.16
C ASP A 141 34.86 21.89 -0.99
N ALA A 142 33.87 22.40 -0.26
CA ALA A 142 32.57 21.75 -0.11
C ALA A 142 31.80 21.64 -1.44
N TYR A 143 31.90 22.65 -2.31
CA TYR A 143 31.28 22.66 -3.63
C TYR A 143 31.87 21.57 -4.54
N GLY A 144 33.20 21.48 -4.60
CA GLY A 144 33.91 20.49 -5.42
C GLY A 144 33.59 19.04 -5.03
N GLN A 145 33.34 18.78 -3.75
CA GLN A 145 32.97 17.45 -3.24
C GLN A 145 31.52 17.06 -3.59
N ARG A 146 30.55 17.98 -3.48
CA ARG A 146 29.14 17.69 -3.83
C ARG A 146 28.98 17.35 -5.31
N ARG A 147 29.68 18.07 -6.19
CA ARG A 147 29.61 17.85 -7.64
C ARG A 147 30.17 16.47 -8.05
N LYS A 148 31.19 15.97 -7.34
CA LYS A 148 31.75 14.63 -7.57
C LYS A 148 30.82 13.50 -7.11
N GLY A 149 29.93 13.75 -6.14
CA GLY A 149 28.98 12.75 -5.62
C GLY A 149 27.72 12.57 -6.47
N GLN A 150 27.35 13.56 -7.30
CA GLN A 150 26.10 13.56 -8.08
C GLN A 150 26.23 12.92 -9.47
N GLY A 151 27.44 12.53 -9.89
CA GLY A 151 27.74 11.95 -11.21
C GLY A 151 27.96 10.43 -11.20
N ARG A 152 27.37 9.69 -10.25
CA ARG A 152 27.48 8.22 -10.16
C ARG A 152 26.11 7.55 -10.13
#